data_AF-A0A838G536-F1
#
_entry.id   AF-A0A838G536-F1
#
_cell.length_a   1.000
_cell.length_b   1.000
_cell.length_c   1.000
_cell.angle_alpha   90.00
_cell.angle_beta   90.00
_cell.angle_gamma   90.00
#
_symmetry.space_group_name_H-M   'P 1'
#
loop_
_entity.id
_entity.type
_entity.pdbx_description
1 polymer ?
#
loop_
_entity_poly.entity_id
_entity_poly.type
_entity_poly.pdbx_seq_one_letter_code
_entity_poly.pdbx_strand_id
1 'polypeptide(L)'
;MPTDPLVLGPLVRYVDETSAAVWVETADAGPVTVRVAERAWSAATFRVHGHHYALVEVTGLDPGSTTPYEVDVDGRLAWPPQDSPYPPSVIATLKPGKPLRLTYGSCRTSVTHDEKGNKTHGVDALRALALRMAGPEDTPWPDLVLFLGDQVYADETTEAMQEFIESRRSLKEPPGKELKDYEEYAHLYTLAWTDPANRWLLSTLPSAMIFDDHDVRDDWNTSLAWKQKMDATQWWHQRIVAALSSYWVHQHLGNMSGEERAEDVLWRRVVDHEGSDELDLTAFVDDLSERVDRDPEEYRWSYSRDFA
;
A
#
# COMPACT_ATOMS: atom_id res chain seq x y z
N MET A 1 2.25 26.63 -1.45
CA MET A 1 1.53 26.12 -0.25
C MET A 1 2.48 25.15 0.44
N PRO A 2 2.48 25.03 1.78
CA PRO A 2 3.22 23.94 2.42
C PRO A 2 2.73 22.64 1.78
N THR A 3 3.66 21.80 1.35
CA THR A 3 3.35 20.43 0.92
C THR A 3 2.69 19.69 2.09
N ASP A 4 1.64 18.93 1.78
CA ASP A 4 1.00 18.04 2.75
C ASP A 4 2.10 17.09 3.30
N PRO A 5 2.34 17.03 4.62
CA PRO A 5 3.36 16.15 5.17
C PRO A 5 3.08 14.66 4.90
N LEU A 6 1.83 14.30 4.57
CA LEU A 6 1.40 12.94 4.28
C LEU A 6 1.11 12.78 2.78
N VAL A 7 2.07 12.21 2.06
CA VAL A 7 1.99 11.96 0.61
C VAL A 7 0.94 10.89 0.31
N LEU A 8 0.97 9.77 1.04
CA LEU A 8 0.05 8.65 0.83
C LEU A 8 -0.37 8.00 2.17
N GLY A 9 -1.60 7.48 2.20
CA GLY A 9 -2.19 6.88 3.40
C GLY A 9 -2.94 7.88 4.29
N PRO A 10 -3.20 7.53 5.57
CA PRO A 10 -2.82 6.28 6.21
C PRO A 10 -3.61 5.09 5.66
N LEU A 11 -2.98 3.92 5.67
CA LEU A 11 -3.60 2.63 5.42
C LEU A 11 -3.63 1.83 6.72
N VAL A 12 -4.82 1.40 7.16
CA VAL A 12 -4.93 0.39 8.22
C VAL A 12 -4.71 -0.98 7.57
N ARG A 13 -3.66 -1.65 8.02
CA ARG A 13 -3.14 -2.88 7.43
C ARG A 13 -3.51 -4.09 8.28
N TYR A 14 -2.55 -4.89 8.72
CA TYR A 14 -2.81 -5.99 9.64
C TYR A 14 -3.53 -5.50 10.90
N VAL A 15 -4.62 -6.17 11.29
CA VAL A 15 -5.37 -5.94 12.52
C VAL A 15 -5.76 -7.29 13.10
N ASP A 16 -5.53 -7.47 14.40
CA ASP A 16 -5.98 -8.62 15.17
C ASP A 16 -6.89 -8.19 16.33
N GLU A 17 -7.01 -9.01 17.39
CA GLU A 17 -7.82 -8.71 18.57
C GLU A 17 -7.29 -7.52 19.38
N THR A 18 -6.00 -7.21 19.32
CA THR A 18 -5.34 -6.23 20.23
C THR A 18 -4.32 -5.33 19.55
N SER A 19 -4.06 -5.51 18.26
CA SER A 19 -3.03 -4.77 17.53
C SER A 19 -3.48 -4.36 16.14
N ALA A 20 -2.83 -3.33 15.61
CA ALA A 20 -2.99 -2.84 14.25
C ALA A 20 -1.68 -2.30 13.69
N ALA A 21 -1.51 -2.36 12.38
CA ALA A 21 -0.44 -1.68 11.66
C ALA A 21 -1.02 -0.52 10.85
N VAL A 22 -0.42 0.66 10.97
CA VAL A 22 -0.79 1.85 10.18
C VAL A 22 0.39 2.24 9.30
N TRP A 23 0.19 2.15 7.98
CA TRP A 23 1.21 2.45 6.97
C TRP A 23 0.99 3.85 6.37
N VAL A 24 2.08 4.58 6.10
CA VAL A 24 2.07 5.90 5.46
C VAL A 24 3.29 6.11 4.55
N GLU A 25 3.15 7.04 3.60
CA GLU A 25 4.26 7.72 2.92
C GLU A 25 4.25 9.21 3.29
N THR A 26 5.41 9.76 3.65
CA THR A 26 5.59 11.16 4.07
C THR A 26 6.39 11.96 3.06
N ALA A 27 6.23 13.30 3.09
CA ALA A 27 6.94 14.19 2.18
C ALA A 27 8.44 14.30 2.49
N ASP A 28 8.78 14.17 3.77
CA ASP A 28 10.13 14.30 4.29
C ASP A 28 10.39 13.20 5.35
N ALA A 29 11.66 12.95 5.63
CA ALA A 29 12.09 12.08 6.71
C ALA A 29 11.65 12.63 8.08
N GLY A 30 11.17 11.78 8.98
CA GLY A 30 10.78 12.20 10.32
C GLY A 30 10.00 11.15 11.11
N PRO A 31 9.62 11.47 12.36
CA PRO A 31 8.77 10.59 13.15
C PRO A 31 7.32 10.65 12.69
N VAL A 32 6.69 9.49 12.55
CA VAL A 32 5.24 9.33 12.38
C VAL A 32 4.66 8.81 13.67
N THR A 33 3.60 9.44 14.18
CA THR A 33 2.94 9.05 15.42
C THR A 33 1.47 8.78 15.19
N VAL A 34 1.01 7.59 15.59
CA VAL A 34 -0.42 7.25 15.63
C VAL A 34 -0.93 7.47 17.06
N ARG A 35 -2.00 8.24 17.21
CA ARG A 35 -2.66 8.48 18.50
C ARG A 35 -4.00 7.77 18.54
N VAL A 36 -4.22 6.98 19.58
CA VAL A 36 -5.49 6.28 19.83
C VAL A 36 -5.87 6.55 21.29
N ALA A 37 -6.97 7.27 21.50
CA ALA A 37 -7.35 7.78 22.83
C ALA A 37 -6.18 8.54 23.50
N GLU A 38 -5.78 8.14 24.72
CA GLU A 38 -4.70 8.79 25.48
C GLU A 38 -3.31 8.19 25.21
N ARG A 39 -3.19 7.26 24.25
CA ARG A 39 -1.95 6.54 23.93
C ARG A 39 -1.41 6.94 22.57
N ALA A 40 -0.10 6.84 22.41
CA ALA A 40 0.61 7.16 21.17
C ALA A 40 1.69 6.11 20.90
N TRP A 41 1.87 5.79 19.63
CA TRP A 41 2.90 4.90 19.10
C TRP A 41 3.60 5.62 17.98
N SER A 42 4.92 5.48 17.89
CA SER A 42 5.71 6.20 16.89
C SER A 42 6.69 5.27 16.19
N ALA A 43 6.95 5.56 14.92
CA ALA A 43 8.02 4.96 14.14
C ALA A 43 8.77 6.07 13.40
N ALA A 44 10.08 5.91 13.22
CA ALA A 44 10.82 6.73 12.28
C ALA A 44 10.48 6.30 10.84
N THR A 45 10.55 7.23 9.90
CA THR A 45 10.52 6.87 8.49
C THR A 45 11.78 6.10 8.09
N PHE A 46 11.67 5.33 7.01
CA PHE A 46 12.78 4.75 6.26
C PHE A 46 12.60 5.10 4.78
N ARG A 47 13.72 5.15 4.05
CA ARG A 47 13.75 5.57 2.65
C ARG A 47 13.86 4.39 1.70
N VAL A 48 13.07 4.39 0.64
CA VAL A 48 13.24 3.52 -0.52
C VAL A 48 13.11 4.36 -1.79
N HIS A 49 14.13 4.34 -2.65
CA HIS A 49 14.18 5.07 -3.92
C HIS A 49 13.84 6.57 -3.79
N GLY A 50 14.24 7.20 -2.68
CA GLY A 50 13.98 8.63 -2.43
C GLY A 50 12.63 8.96 -1.78
N HIS A 51 11.77 7.96 -1.56
CA HIS A 51 10.48 8.11 -0.89
C HIS A 51 10.57 7.72 0.58
N HIS A 52 9.82 8.41 1.44
CA HIS A 52 9.85 8.24 2.90
C HIS A 52 8.62 7.46 3.38
N TYR A 53 8.82 6.29 3.96
CA TYR A 53 7.74 5.41 4.40
C TYR A 53 7.82 5.16 5.89
N ALA A 54 6.67 4.94 6.54
CA ALA A 54 6.63 4.44 7.92
C ALA A 54 5.49 3.43 8.11
N LEU A 55 5.72 2.48 9.00
CA LEU A 55 4.69 1.58 9.51
C LEU A 55 4.71 1.66 11.04
N VAL A 56 3.61 2.12 11.64
CA VAL A 56 3.45 2.24 13.07
C VAL A 56 2.67 1.04 13.60
N GLU A 57 3.28 0.28 14.52
CA GLU A 57 2.63 -0.83 15.21
C GLU A 57 1.89 -0.33 16.46
N VAL A 58 0.57 -0.35 16.40
CA VAL A 58 -0.33 0.00 17.49
C VAL A 58 -0.70 -1.27 18.24
N THR A 59 -0.42 -1.31 19.54
CA THR A 59 -0.52 -2.55 20.35
C THR A 59 -1.26 -2.36 21.67
N GLY A 60 -1.88 -3.42 22.17
CA GLY A 60 -2.61 -3.41 23.44
C GLY A 60 -3.93 -2.64 23.37
N LEU A 61 -4.59 -2.67 22.22
CA LEU A 61 -5.97 -2.21 22.03
C LEU A 61 -6.95 -3.20 22.67
N ASP A 62 -8.16 -2.74 22.99
CA ASP A 62 -9.20 -3.61 23.54
C ASP A 62 -9.82 -4.49 22.44
N PRO A 63 -10.06 -5.80 22.67
CA PRO A 63 -10.72 -6.68 21.71
C PRO A 63 -12.14 -6.26 21.33
N GLY A 64 -12.45 -6.35 20.04
CA GLY A 64 -13.75 -5.98 19.48
C GLY A 64 -14.10 -4.50 19.64
N SER A 65 -13.10 -3.63 19.76
CA SER A 65 -13.28 -2.19 19.91
C SER A 65 -13.23 -1.50 18.54
N THR A 66 -13.84 -0.32 18.46
CA THR A 66 -13.73 0.57 17.30
C THR A 66 -13.35 1.93 17.82
N THR A 67 -12.09 2.32 17.62
CA THR A 67 -11.54 3.52 18.25
C THR A 67 -11.00 4.48 17.20
N PRO A 68 -11.44 5.75 17.21
CA PRO A 68 -10.86 6.78 16.36
C PRO A 68 -9.36 6.95 16.59
N TYR A 69 -8.63 7.29 15.54
CA TYR A 69 -7.21 7.59 15.62
C TYR A 69 -6.82 8.81 14.79
N GLU A 70 -5.67 9.37 15.14
CA GLU A 70 -5.04 10.47 14.44
C GLU A 70 -3.60 10.08 14.04
N VAL A 71 -3.08 10.70 12.98
CA VAL A 71 -1.69 10.55 12.57
C VAL A 71 -1.01 11.91 12.58
N ASP A 72 0.08 12.02 13.34
CA ASP A 72 1.00 13.15 13.30
C ASP A 72 2.24 12.78 12.46
N VAL A 73 2.68 13.71 11.62
CA VAL A 73 3.97 13.64 10.92
C VAL A 73 4.81 14.81 11.40
N ASP A 74 5.97 14.52 12.00
CA ASP A 74 6.86 15.52 12.59
C ASP A 74 6.13 16.48 13.56
N GLY A 75 5.29 15.90 14.43
CA GLY A 75 4.51 16.62 15.44
C GLY A 75 3.36 17.48 14.90
N ARG A 76 3.05 17.39 13.59
CA ARG A 76 1.91 18.07 12.96
C ARG A 76 0.81 17.06 12.63
N LEU A 77 -0.42 17.34 13.04
CA LEU A 77 -1.60 16.55 12.67
C LEU A 77 -1.72 16.52 11.14
N ALA A 78 -1.57 15.31 10.58
CA ALA A 78 -1.60 15.06 9.14
C ALA A 78 -2.85 14.26 8.72
N TRP A 79 -3.45 13.50 9.64
CA TRP A 79 -4.69 12.78 9.41
C TRP A 79 -5.58 12.74 10.67
N PRO A 80 -6.90 12.93 10.57
CA PRO A 80 -7.66 13.23 9.35
C PRO A 80 -7.48 14.70 8.89
N PRO A 81 -7.75 14.99 7.59
CA PRO A 81 -7.80 16.37 7.12
C PRO A 81 -8.90 17.16 7.82
N GLN A 82 -8.64 18.45 8.13
CA GLN A 82 -9.54 19.31 8.92
C GLN A 82 -10.97 19.39 8.39
N ASP A 83 -11.14 19.39 7.07
CA ASP A 83 -12.44 19.51 6.39
C ASP A 83 -12.86 18.20 5.70
N SER A 84 -12.47 17.04 6.25
CA SER A 84 -12.88 15.74 5.71
C SER A 84 -14.41 15.60 5.70
N PRO A 85 -15.04 15.26 4.56
CA PRO A 85 -16.48 14.99 4.51
C PRO A 85 -16.84 13.59 5.03
N TYR A 86 -15.83 12.78 5.40
CA TYR A 86 -15.99 11.42 5.88
C TYR A 86 -15.95 11.34 7.41
N PRO A 87 -16.57 10.32 8.03
CA PRO A 87 -16.43 10.05 9.46
C PRO A 87 -14.96 9.92 9.90
N PRO A 88 -14.65 10.13 11.19
CA PRO A 88 -13.32 9.85 11.71
C PRO A 88 -12.85 8.44 11.34
N SER A 89 -11.59 8.33 10.90
CA SER A 89 -10.98 7.03 10.68
C SER A 89 -10.81 6.30 12.00
N VAL A 90 -11.04 5.00 12.00
CA VAL A 90 -11.03 4.16 13.19
C VAL A 90 -10.11 2.96 12.99
N ILE A 91 -9.59 2.43 14.09
CA ILE A 91 -9.04 1.09 14.16
C ILE A 91 -10.12 0.21 14.79
N ALA A 92 -10.55 -0.83 14.07
CA ALA A 92 -11.56 -1.78 14.51
C ALA A 92 -10.91 -3.14 14.79
N THR A 93 -10.61 -3.46 16.05
CA THR A 93 -10.00 -4.74 16.41
C THR A 93 -10.99 -5.88 16.28
N LEU A 94 -10.48 -7.08 16.03
CA LEU A 94 -11.30 -8.27 15.90
C LEU A 94 -11.96 -8.63 17.23
N LYS A 95 -13.21 -9.09 17.14
CA LYS A 95 -13.99 -9.53 18.30
C LYS A 95 -13.91 -11.05 18.41
N PRO A 96 -13.37 -11.61 19.51
CA PRO A 96 -13.31 -13.05 19.71
C PRO A 96 -14.68 -13.73 19.54
N GLY A 97 -14.73 -14.79 18.73
CA GLY A 97 -15.94 -15.58 18.48
C GLY A 97 -16.99 -14.90 17.59
N LYS A 98 -16.72 -13.73 17.03
CA LYS A 98 -17.55 -13.13 15.98
C LYS A 98 -17.15 -13.74 14.62
N PRO A 99 -18.10 -14.29 13.84
CA PRO A 99 -17.80 -14.70 12.47
C PRO A 99 -17.25 -13.53 11.64
N LEU A 100 -16.11 -13.76 10.98
CA LEU A 100 -15.46 -12.76 10.14
C LEU A 100 -16.36 -12.37 8.96
N ARG A 101 -16.57 -11.06 8.77
CA ARG A 101 -17.20 -10.52 7.56
C ARG A 101 -16.14 -9.96 6.62
N LEU A 102 -15.76 -10.75 5.63
CA LEU A 102 -14.77 -10.38 4.63
C LEU A 102 -15.45 -9.82 3.38
N THR A 103 -14.90 -8.73 2.84
CA THR A 103 -15.15 -8.30 1.45
C THR A 103 -13.89 -8.53 0.64
N TYR A 104 -14.03 -8.83 -0.66
CA TYR A 104 -12.87 -9.07 -1.52
C TYR A 104 -13.09 -8.52 -2.92
N GLY A 105 -11.99 -8.27 -3.62
CA GLY A 105 -11.99 -7.83 -5.02
C GLY A 105 -10.59 -7.84 -5.62
N SER A 106 -10.51 -7.75 -6.94
CA SER A 106 -9.27 -7.66 -7.73
C SER A 106 -9.51 -6.74 -8.92
N CYS A 107 -8.49 -6.53 -9.74
CA CYS A 107 -8.60 -5.95 -11.08
C CYS A 107 -9.22 -4.56 -11.09
N ARG A 108 -8.87 -3.72 -10.11
CA ARG A 108 -9.36 -2.35 -10.03
C ARG A 108 -8.45 -1.43 -10.84
N THR A 109 -8.99 -0.81 -11.88
CA THR A 109 -8.27 0.23 -12.62
C THR A 109 -8.52 1.62 -12.04
N SER A 110 -7.49 2.47 -12.06
CA SER A 110 -7.51 3.81 -11.47
C SER A 110 -8.03 4.88 -12.44
N VAL A 111 -9.27 4.69 -12.91
CA VAL A 111 -9.93 5.60 -13.86
C VAL A 111 -10.81 6.63 -13.15
N THR A 112 -11.20 7.67 -13.88
CA THR A 112 -12.11 8.71 -13.36
C THR A 112 -13.47 8.12 -12.98
N HIS A 113 -14.14 8.72 -12.00
CA HIS A 113 -15.46 8.29 -11.54
C HIS A 113 -16.62 9.09 -12.17
N ASP A 114 -16.33 9.80 -13.26
CA ASP A 114 -17.29 10.57 -14.05
C ASP A 114 -18.00 9.68 -15.10
N GLU A 115 -18.85 10.29 -15.93
CA GLU A 115 -19.59 9.56 -16.97
C GLU A 115 -18.65 8.83 -17.95
N LYS A 116 -17.50 9.44 -18.32
CA LYS A 116 -16.52 8.84 -19.25
C LYS A 116 -15.90 7.58 -18.63
N GLY A 117 -15.41 7.68 -17.40
CA GLY A 117 -14.79 6.54 -16.72
C GLY A 117 -15.81 5.43 -16.41
N ASN A 118 -16.99 5.77 -15.89
CA ASN A 118 -18.03 4.78 -15.61
C ASN A 118 -18.56 4.07 -16.86
N LYS A 119 -18.58 4.75 -18.01
CA LYS A 119 -18.97 4.14 -19.28
C LYS A 119 -17.98 3.06 -19.76
N THR A 120 -16.71 3.20 -19.42
CA THR A 120 -15.64 2.29 -19.89
C THR A 120 -15.38 1.17 -18.89
N HIS A 121 -15.44 1.44 -17.59
CA HIS A 121 -15.03 0.50 -16.54
C HIS A 121 -16.14 0.18 -15.53
N GLY A 122 -17.34 0.75 -15.70
CA GLY A 122 -18.41 0.64 -14.72
C GLY A 122 -18.18 1.51 -13.48
N VAL A 123 -19.08 1.39 -12.51
CA VAL A 123 -18.95 2.08 -11.22
C VAL A 123 -17.86 1.38 -10.40
N ASP A 124 -16.89 2.15 -9.91
CA ASP A 124 -15.85 1.65 -9.01
C ASP A 124 -16.48 1.08 -7.73
N ALA A 125 -16.37 -0.25 -7.58
CA ALA A 125 -16.96 -0.99 -6.47
C ALA A 125 -16.30 -0.67 -5.12
N LEU A 126 -14.99 -0.39 -5.11
CA LEU A 126 -14.25 -0.01 -3.89
C LEU A 126 -14.72 1.36 -3.40
N ARG A 127 -14.85 2.30 -4.35
CA ARG A 127 -15.39 3.63 -4.05
C ARG A 127 -16.84 3.58 -3.62
N ALA A 128 -17.67 2.74 -4.25
CA ALA A 128 -19.05 2.55 -3.84
C ALA A 128 -19.16 1.96 -2.42
N LEU A 129 -18.27 1.03 -2.05
CA LEU A 129 -18.16 0.50 -0.69
C LEU A 129 -17.80 1.62 0.30
N ALA A 130 -16.80 2.44 -0.02
CA ALA A 130 -16.40 3.59 0.79
C ALA A 130 -17.57 4.55 1.04
N LEU A 131 -18.27 4.97 -0.01
CA LEU A 131 -19.40 5.88 0.10
C LEU A 131 -20.58 5.26 0.88
N ARG A 132 -20.79 3.95 0.75
CA ARG A 132 -21.78 3.24 1.55
C ARG A 132 -21.40 3.22 3.03
N MET A 133 -20.15 2.91 3.35
CA MET A 133 -19.64 2.86 4.73
C MET A 133 -19.66 4.24 5.40
N ALA A 134 -19.40 5.31 4.64
CA ALA A 134 -19.49 6.70 5.10
C ALA A 134 -20.94 7.22 5.24
N GLY A 135 -21.93 6.39 4.89
CA GLY A 135 -23.35 6.71 4.94
C GLY A 135 -23.95 6.64 6.37
N PRO A 136 -25.18 6.12 6.53
CA PRO A 136 -25.84 6.04 7.85
C PRO A 136 -25.02 5.26 8.88
N GLU A 137 -25.08 5.70 10.15
CA GLU A 137 -24.33 5.10 11.28
C GLU A 137 -24.56 3.59 11.44
N ASP A 138 -25.75 3.09 11.12
CA ASP A 138 -26.11 1.67 11.23
C ASP A 138 -25.63 0.81 10.04
N THR A 139 -24.86 1.37 9.11
CA THR A 139 -24.34 0.61 7.97
C THR A 139 -23.37 -0.44 8.48
N PRO A 140 -23.62 -1.75 8.25
CA PRO A 140 -22.73 -2.76 8.78
C PRO A 140 -21.44 -2.77 7.93
N TRP A 141 -20.29 -2.61 8.56
CA TRP A 141 -18.98 -2.65 7.91
C TRP A 141 -18.47 -4.10 7.73
N PRO A 142 -17.65 -4.38 6.70
CA PRO A 142 -16.77 -5.54 6.71
C PRO A 142 -15.72 -5.41 7.82
N ASP A 143 -15.15 -6.53 8.26
CA ASP A 143 -14.02 -6.58 9.18
C ASP A 143 -12.68 -6.45 8.45
N LEU A 144 -12.63 -6.83 7.17
CA LEU A 144 -11.43 -6.88 6.34
C LEU A 144 -11.80 -6.75 4.86
N VAL A 145 -11.00 -6.02 4.09
CA VAL A 145 -10.96 -6.11 2.62
C VAL A 145 -9.74 -6.93 2.18
N LEU A 146 -9.99 -7.97 1.38
CA LEU A 146 -8.95 -8.77 0.73
C LEU A 146 -8.85 -8.39 -0.74
N PHE A 147 -7.70 -7.84 -1.11
CA PHE A 147 -7.35 -7.53 -2.49
C PHE A 147 -6.60 -8.71 -3.11
N LEU A 148 -7.14 -9.24 -4.20
CA LEU A 148 -6.74 -10.53 -4.80
C LEU A 148 -5.88 -10.35 -6.07
N GLY A 149 -5.05 -9.31 -6.15
CA GLY A 149 -4.24 -9.04 -7.35
C GLY A 149 -4.76 -7.89 -8.20
N ASP A 150 -3.85 -7.38 -9.04
CA ASP A 150 -4.08 -6.24 -9.93
C ASP A 150 -4.55 -5.01 -9.15
N GLN A 151 -3.79 -4.65 -8.12
CA GLN A 151 -4.02 -3.42 -7.35
C GLN A 151 -3.62 -2.20 -8.17
N VAL A 152 -2.62 -2.39 -9.03
CA VAL A 152 -2.13 -1.42 -9.99
C VAL A 152 -1.91 -2.13 -11.33
N TYR A 153 -2.01 -1.37 -12.42
CA TYR A 153 -1.80 -1.86 -13.79
C TYR A 153 -0.53 -1.22 -14.36
N ALA A 154 0.59 -1.92 -14.24
CA ALA A 154 1.90 -1.42 -14.64
C ALA A 154 2.07 -1.35 -16.17
N ASP A 155 1.27 -2.09 -16.91
CA ASP A 155 1.33 -2.25 -18.37
C ASP A 155 0.16 -1.59 -19.11
N GLU A 156 -1.00 -1.45 -18.46
CA GLU A 156 -2.16 -0.72 -18.98
C GLU A 156 -2.35 0.63 -18.28
N THR A 157 -1.55 1.61 -18.68
CA THR A 157 -1.48 2.91 -17.99
C THR A 157 -2.56 3.90 -18.43
N THR A 158 -3.08 4.66 -17.47
CA THR A 158 -4.05 5.75 -17.72
C THR A 158 -3.41 6.97 -18.39
N GLU A 159 -4.24 7.91 -18.89
CA GLU A 159 -3.75 9.19 -19.44
C GLU A 159 -2.87 9.94 -18.41
N ALA A 160 -3.31 10.02 -17.16
CA ALA A 160 -2.55 10.66 -16.08
C ALA A 160 -1.19 9.99 -15.80
N MET A 161 -1.14 8.65 -15.82
CA MET A 161 0.13 7.93 -15.66
C MET A 161 1.06 8.15 -16.86
N GLN A 162 0.52 8.17 -18.08
CA GLN A 162 1.30 8.45 -19.29
C GLN A 162 1.88 9.87 -19.29
N GLU A 163 1.14 10.87 -18.81
CA GLU A 163 1.63 12.24 -18.64
C GLU A 163 2.81 12.30 -17.65
N PHE A 164 2.73 11.55 -16.54
CA PHE A 164 3.85 11.45 -15.60
C PHE A 164 5.08 10.81 -16.23
N ILE A 165 4.91 9.71 -16.95
CA ILE A 165 6.01 9.05 -17.67
C ILE A 165 6.63 10.00 -18.69
N GLU A 166 5.83 10.72 -19.49
CA GLU A 166 6.30 11.69 -20.49
C GLU A 166 7.11 12.84 -19.89
N SER A 167 6.83 13.21 -18.64
CA SER A 167 7.60 14.22 -17.92
C SER A 167 9.02 13.76 -17.56
N ARG A 168 9.26 12.43 -17.52
CA ARG A 168 10.52 11.81 -17.11
C ARG A 168 11.30 11.18 -18.28
N ARG A 169 10.61 10.55 -19.23
CA ARG A 169 11.20 9.86 -20.38
C ARG A 169 10.26 9.82 -21.59
N SER A 170 10.81 9.57 -22.78
CA SER A 170 9.98 9.44 -23.98
C SER A 170 9.20 8.12 -24.01
N LEU A 171 7.90 8.17 -24.32
CA LEU A 171 7.07 6.96 -24.58
C LEU A 171 7.47 6.19 -25.85
N LYS A 172 8.42 6.69 -26.63
CA LYS A 172 9.00 5.95 -27.78
C LYS A 172 10.12 5.02 -27.34
N GLU A 173 10.70 5.25 -26.17
CA GLU A 173 11.72 4.39 -25.60
C GLU A 173 11.06 3.24 -24.84
N PRO A 174 11.61 2.01 -24.89
CA PRO A 174 11.09 0.91 -24.10
C PRO A 174 11.00 1.24 -22.60
N PRO A 175 9.96 0.77 -21.89
CA PRO A 175 8.87 -0.10 -22.35
C PRO A 175 7.65 0.67 -22.91
N GLY A 176 7.86 1.88 -23.42
CA GLY A 176 6.82 2.69 -24.03
C GLY A 176 5.92 3.33 -22.97
N LYS A 177 4.63 2.99 -23.01
CA LYS A 177 3.60 3.48 -22.07
C LYS A 177 3.54 2.73 -20.75
N GLU A 178 4.20 1.58 -20.67
CA GLU A 178 4.26 0.75 -19.48
C GLU A 178 5.27 1.35 -18.47
N LEU A 179 5.17 0.96 -17.21
CA LEU A 179 6.09 1.33 -16.13
C LEU A 179 7.49 0.74 -16.34
N LYS A 180 8.53 1.46 -15.89
CA LYS A 180 9.94 1.11 -16.05
C LYS A 180 10.72 1.02 -14.75
N ASP A 181 10.46 1.93 -13.80
CA ASP A 181 11.26 2.09 -12.59
C ASP A 181 10.40 2.33 -11.34
N TYR A 182 11.05 2.36 -10.17
CA TYR A 182 10.36 2.43 -8.88
C TYR A 182 9.50 3.69 -8.75
N GLU A 183 9.95 4.82 -9.29
CA GLU A 183 9.18 6.04 -9.15
C GLU A 183 7.91 6.00 -10.00
N GLU A 184 7.95 5.41 -11.19
CA GLU A 184 6.72 5.20 -11.96
C GLU A 184 5.76 4.26 -11.20
N TYR A 185 6.25 3.27 -10.43
CA TYR A 185 5.43 2.47 -9.51
C TYR A 185 4.85 3.29 -8.35
N ALA A 186 5.66 4.07 -7.65
CA ALA A 186 5.22 4.91 -6.53
C ALA A 186 4.15 5.92 -6.97
N HIS A 187 4.32 6.52 -8.15
CA HIS A 187 3.31 7.39 -8.74
C HIS A 187 2.01 6.64 -9.08
N LEU A 188 2.11 5.40 -9.59
CA LEU A 188 0.94 4.58 -9.89
C LEU A 188 0.13 4.22 -8.63
N TYR A 189 0.80 3.90 -7.51
CA TYR A 189 0.14 3.72 -6.21
C TYR A 189 -0.51 5.01 -5.71
N THR A 190 0.14 6.16 -5.91
CA THR A 190 -0.45 7.47 -5.61
C THR A 190 -1.76 7.66 -6.40
N LEU A 191 -1.77 7.39 -7.71
CA LEU A 191 -3.00 7.47 -8.51
C LEU A 191 -4.07 6.47 -8.04
N ALA A 192 -3.67 5.29 -7.57
CA ALA A 192 -4.59 4.24 -7.15
C ALA A 192 -5.30 4.55 -5.82
N TRP A 193 -4.61 5.18 -4.86
CA TRP A 193 -5.06 5.26 -3.47
C TRP A 193 -5.40 6.68 -2.99
N THR A 194 -5.23 7.72 -3.81
CA THR A 194 -5.50 9.12 -3.41
C THR A 194 -6.92 9.61 -3.65
N ASP A 195 -7.79 8.87 -4.37
CA ASP A 195 -9.22 9.23 -4.43
C ASP A 195 -9.76 9.37 -3.00
N PRO A 196 -10.43 10.49 -2.64
CA PRO A 196 -10.77 10.77 -1.24
C PRO A 196 -11.58 9.67 -0.55
N ALA A 197 -12.48 9.01 -1.29
CA ALA A 197 -13.31 7.95 -0.72
C ALA A 197 -12.48 6.68 -0.50
N ASN A 198 -11.64 6.31 -1.47
CA ASN A 198 -10.76 5.15 -1.34
C ASN A 198 -9.68 5.37 -0.27
N ARG A 199 -9.08 6.56 -0.20
CA ARG A 199 -8.13 6.95 0.85
C ARG A 199 -8.76 6.84 2.23
N TRP A 200 -9.99 7.35 2.40
CA TRP A 200 -10.73 7.20 3.65
C TRP A 200 -11.05 5.73 3.96
N LEU A 201 -11.52 4.94 2.99
CA LEU A 201 -11.78 3.52 3.21
C LEU A 201 -10.53 2.77 3.68
N LEU A 202 -9.41 2.97 3.00
CA LEU A 202 -8.13 2.36 3.35
C LEU A 202 -7.59 2.82 4.71
N SER A 203 -7.93 4.04 5.14
CA SER A 203 -7.59 4.54 6.47
C SER A 203 -8.37 3.91 7.62
N THR A 204 -9.38 3.08 7.35
CA THR A 204 -10.30 2.61 8.40
C THR A 204 -10.64 1.13 8.30
N LEU A 205 -10.78 0.61 7.08
CA LEU A 205 -11.01 -0.80 6.83
C LEU A 205 -9.67 -1.51 6.71
N PRO A 206 -9.36 -2.46 7.61
CA PRO A 206 -8.16 -3.28 7.50
C PRO A 206 -8.07 -3.92 6.12
N SER A 207 -6.86 -3.95 5.56
CA SER A 207 -6.63 -4.46 4.21
C SER A 207 -5.51 -5.51 4.19
N ALA A 208 -5.70 -6.54 3.36
CA ALA A 208 -4.71 -7.55 3.02
C ALA A 208 -4.63 -7.64 1.48
N MET A 209 -3.44 -7.80 0.92
CA MET A 209 -3.20 -7.70 -0.52
C MET A 209 -2.27 -8.80 -1.03
N ILE A 210 -2.62 -9.44 -2.14
CA ILE A 210 -1.66 -10.23 -2.94
C ILE A 210 -1.53 -9.55 -4.30
N PHE A 211 -0.33 -9.50 -4.87
CA PHE A 211 -0.19 -9.06 -6.25
C PHE A 211 -0.66 -10.12 -7.25
N ASP A 212 -0.88 -9.70 -8.49
CA ASP A 212 -0.98 -10.59 -9.64
C ASP A 212 -0.14 -10.01 -10.79
N ASP A 213 -0.27 -10.55 -11.99
CA ASP A 213 0.60 -10.22 -13.10
C ASP A 213 0.59 -8.73 -13.48
N HIS A 214 -0.55 -8.02 -13.49
CA HIS A 214 -0.56 -6.59 -13.85
C HIS A 214 0.15 -5.68 -12.83
N ASP A 215 0.37 -6.13 -11.59
CA ASP A 215 1.25 -5.42 -10.65
C ASP A 215 2.71 -5.40 -11.16
N VAL A 216 3.08 -6.28 -12.09
CA VAL A 216 4.40 -6.34 -12.74
C VAL A 216 4.27 -5.97 -14.22
N ARG A 217 3.58 -6.82 -14.97
CA ARG A 217 3.23 -6.76 -16.38
C ARG A 217 2.36 -7.97 -16.74
N ASP A 218 1.32 -7.80 -17.57
CA ASP A 218 0.54 -8.89 -18.16
C ASP A 218 1.41 -10.07 -18.63
N ASP A 219 0.92 -11.28 -18.35
CA ASP A 219 1.56 -12.59 -18.57
C ASP A 219 2.84 -12.84 -17.74
N TRP A 220 3.08 -12.11 -16.64
CA TRP A 220 4.29 -12.26 -15.83
C TRP A 220 4.55 -13.72 -15.44
N ASN A 221 5.71 -14.24 -15.84
CA ASN A 221 6.15 -15.62 -15.58
C ASN A 221 5.20 -16.72 -16.09
N THR A 222 4.32 -16.41 -17.06
CA THR A 222 3.36 -17.39 -17.64
C THR A 222 4.05 -18.61 -18.25
N SER A 223 5.29 -18.46 -18.76
CA SER A 223 6.08 -19.57 -19.31
C SER A 223 7.58 -19.29 -19.33
N LEU A 224 8.37 -20.36 -19.45
CA LEU A 224 9.83 -20.26 -19.65
C LEU A 224 10.20 -19.46 -20.91
N ALA A 225 9.45 -19.63 -22.01
CA ALA A 225 9.68 -18.91 -23.25
C ALA A 225 9.41 -17.41 -23.10
N TRP A 226 8.38 -17.04 -22.34
CA TRP A 226 8.11 -15.66 -21.97
C TRP A 226 9.25 -15.08 -21.14
N LYS A 227 9.70 -15.79 -20.09
CA LYS A 227 10.78 -15.31 -19.21
C LYS A 227 12.06 -15.07 -20.00
N GLN A 228 12.49 -16.04 -20.82
CA GLN A 228 13.66 -15.89 -21.68
C GLN A 228 13.57 -14.70 -22.65
N LYS A 229 12.38 -14.42 -23.19
CA LYS A 229 12.15 -13.27 -24.07
C LYS A 229 12.27 -11.94 -23.31
N MET A 230 11.71 -11.87 -22.10
CA MET A 230 11.74 -10.67 -21.28
C MET A 230 13.14 -10.38 -20.74
N ASP A 231 13.84 -11.41 -20.26
CA ASP A 231 15.24 -11.33 -19.79
C ASP A 231 16.20 -10.86 -20.90
N ALA A 232 15.86 -11.09 -22.18
CA ALA A 232 16.64 -10.61 -23.31
C ALA A 232 16.42 -9.11 -23.63
N THR A 233 15.43 -8.46 -23.01
CA THR A 233 15.21 -7.02 -23.18
C THR A 233 16.15 -6.21 -22.29
N GLN A 234 16.45 -4.97 -22.68
CA GLN A 234 17.34 -4.09 -21.90
C GLN A 234 16.68 -3.41 -20.70
N TRP A 235 15.35 -3.51 -20.58
CA TRP A 235 14.57 -2.77 -19.58
C TRP A 235 13.90 -3.67 -18.54
N TRP A 236 13.76 -4.98 -18.81
CA TRP A 236 13.04 -5.89 -17.94
C TRP A 236 13.63 -5.98 -16.53
N HIS A 237 14.96 -6.10 -16.41
CA HIS A 237 15.65 -6.17 -15.12
C HIS A 237 15.28 -5.00 -14.20
N GLN A 238 15.36 -3.77 -14.70
CA GLN A 238 15.01 -2.58 -13.92
C GLN A 238 13.56 -2.62 -13.46
N ARG A 239 12.66 -3.07 -14.33
CA ARG A 239 11.23 -3.15 -14.02
C ARG A 239 10.91 -4.20 -12.97
N ILE A 240 11.41 -5.42 -13.12
CA ILE A 240 11.08 -6.51 -12.19
C ILE A 240 11.60 -6.20 -10.78
N VAL A 241 12.79 -5.61 -10.67
CA VAL A 241 13.33 -5.12 -9.41
C VAL A 241 12.42 -4.05 -8.81
N ALA A 242 12.04 -3.04 -9.60
CA ALA A 242 11.13 -1.98 -9.15
C ALA A 242 9.75 -2.51 -8.73
N ALA A 243 9.19 -3.46 -9.46
CA ALA A 243 7.89 -4.05 -9.18
C ALA A 243 7.90 -4.79 -7.83
N LEU A 244 8.88 -5.69 -7.62
CA LEU A 244 9.03 -6.43 -6.37
C LEU A 244 9.36 -5.51 -5.18
N SER A 245 10.25 -4.53 -5.38
CA SER A 245 10.59 -3.54 -4.35
C SER A 245 9.36 -2.70 -3.96
N SER A 246 8.58 -2.25 -4.94
CA SER A 246 7.36 -1.47 -4.68
C SER A 246 6.27 -2.33 -4.02
N TYR A 247 6.12 -3.60 -4.42
CA TYR A 247 5.19 -4.54 -3.80
C TYR A 247 5.53 -4.78 -2.32
N TRP A 248 6.82 -4.93 -2.00
CA TRP A 248 7.24 -5.07 -0.60
C TRP A 248 6.75 -3.90 0.25
N VAL A 249 7.06 -2.66 -0.15
CA VAL A 249 6.75 -1.46 0.62
C VAL A 249 5.24 -1.19 0.69
N HIS A 250 4.55 -1.21 -0.45
CA HIS A 250 3.17 -0.73 -0.56
C HIS A 250 2.14 -1.77 -0.11
N GLN A 251 2.42 -3.06 -0.34
CA GLN A 251 1.45 -4.13 -0.11
C GLN A 251 1.90 -5.12 0.97
N HIS A 252 3.04 -5.78 0.75
CA HIS A 252 3.46 -6.95 1.53
C HIS A 252 3.83 -6.62 2.98
N LEU A 253 4.56 -5.52 3.22
CA LEU A 253 4.97 -5.08 4.56
C LEU A 253 3.77 -4.95 5.52
N GLY A 254 2.65 -4.43 5.02
CA GLY A 254 1.42 -4.31 5.81
C GLY A 254 0.64 -5.61 5.98
N ASN A 255 0.90 -6.64 5.18
CA ASN A 255 0.13 -7.89 5.23
C ASN A 255 0.49 -8.76 6.43
N MET A 256 1.78 -8.77 6.77
CA MET A 256 2.37 -9.57 7.84
C MET A 256 1.80 -9.21 9.21
N SER A 257 1.64 -10.20 10.08
CA SER A 257 1.42 -10.00 11.52
C SER A 257 2.63 -9.30 12.17
N GLY A 258 2.47 -8.83 13.41
CA GLY A 258 3.62 -8.29 14.17
C GLY A 258 4.73 -9.33 14.37
N GLU A 259 4.37 -10.60 14.57
CA GLU A 259 5.33 -11.71 14.72
C GLU A 259 6.05 -12.00 13.40
N GLU A 260 5.33 -12.12 12.28
CA GLU A 260 5.94 -12.33 10.96
C GLU A 260 6.82 -11.14 10.55
N ARG A 261 6.38 -9.89 10.80
CA ARG A 261 7.20 -8.70 10.53
C ARG A 261 8.49 -8.71 11.34
N ALA A 262 8.46 -9.10 12.61
CA ALA A 262 9.65 -9.12 13.45
C ALA A 262 10.74 -10.08 12.92
N GLU A 263 10.35 -11.09 12.13
CA GLU A 263 11.28 -12.02 11.49
C GLU A 263 11.74 -11.57 10.09
N ASP A 264 10.99 -10.65 9.45
CA ASP A 264 11.29 -10.15 8.11
C ASP A 264 12.69 -9.55 8.00
N VAL A 265 13.41 -9.93 6.95
CA VAL A 265 14.82 -9.57 6.73
C VAL A 265 14.99 -8.08 6.45
N LEU A 266 14.01 -7.44 5.80
CA LEU A 266 14.03 -6.02 5.51
C LEU A 266 13.53 -5.20 6.71
N TRP A 267 12.43 -5.62 7.34
CA TRP A 267 11.90 -4.94 8.51
C TRP A 267 12.87 -4.91 9.69
N ARG A 268 13.61 -6.00 9.95
CA ARG A 268 14.67 -6.00 10.98
C ARG A 268 15.70 -4.89 10.78
N ARG A 269 16.05 -4.55 9.53
CA ARG A 269 16.95 -3.42 9.27
C ARG A 269 16.34 -2.09 9.71
N VAL A 270 15.04 -1.92 9.53
CA VAL A 270 14.32 -0.70 9.94
C VAL A 270 14.28 -0.57 11.46
N VAL A 271 13.89 -1.63 12.18
CA VAL A 271 13.74 -1.57 13.65
C VAL A 271 15.08 -1.62 14.40
N ASP A 272 16.11 -2.24 13.84
CA ASP A 272 17.45 -2.30 14.44
C ASP A 272 18.32 -1.06 14.11
N HIS A 273 17.78 -0.10 13.36
CA HIS A 273 18.52 1.10 12.97
C HIS A 273 18.63 2.09 14.14
N GLU A 274 19.84 2.23 14.68
CA GLU A 274 20.14 3.16 15.79
C GLU A 274 20.68 4.53 15.33
N GLY A 275 20.83 4.74 14.01
CA GLY A 275 21.39 5.98 13.45
C GLY A 275 20.45 7.18 13.61
N SER A 276 21.03 8.38 13.71
CA SER A 276 20.25 9.63 13.74
C SER A 276 19.69 10.04 12.37
N ASP A 277 20.34 9.59 11.30
CA ASP A 277 19.89 9.81 9.93
C ASP A 277 18.86 8.75 9.54
N GLU A 278 17.95 9.07 8.63
CA GLU A 278 17.00 8.10 8.09
C GLU A 278 17.71 6.92 7.43
N LEU A 279 17.22 5.70 7.67
CA LEU A 279 17.73 4.49 7.01
C LEU A 279 17.33 4.51 5.53
N ASP A 280 18.32 4.45 4.64
CA ASP A 280 18.08 4.16 3.22
C ASP A 280 18.13 2.66 2.96
N LEU A 281 16.96 2.07 2.71
CA LEU A 281 16.77 0.65 2.45
C LEU A 281 16.86 0.29 0.96
N THR A 282 17.02 1.27 0.07
CA THR A 282 16.98 1.09 -1.41
C THR A 282 17.86 -0.05 -1.90
N ALA A 283 19.14 -0.05 -1.51
CA ALA A 283 20.09 -1.06 -1.96
C ALA A 283 19.72 -2.46 -1.44
N PHE A 284 19.14 -2.56 -0.24
CA PHE A 284 18.77 -3.85 0.36
C PHE A 284 17.50 -4.44 -0.25
N VAL A 285 16.49 -3.59 -0.51
CA VAL A 285 15.26 -4.04 -1.16
C VAL A 285 15.53 -4.43 -2.61
N ASP A 286 16.35 -3.67 -3.35
CA ASP A 286 16.69 -4.01 -4.74
C ASP A 286 17.49 -5.31 -4.82
N ASP A 287 18.49 -5.49 -3.97
CA ASP A 287 19.28 -6.72 -3.90
C ASP A 287 18.43 -7.95 -3.54
N LEU A 288 17.46 -7.79 -2.62
CA LEU A 288 16.49 -8.86 -2.34
C LEU A 288 15.61 -9.15 -3.57
N SER A 289 15.03 -8.13 -4.19
CA SER A 289 14.20 -8.26 -5.39
C SER A 289 14.94 -8.96 -6.54
N GLU A 290 16.21 -8.62 -6.77
CA GLU A 290 17.07 -9.28 -7.76
C GLU A 290 17.32 -10.75 -7.46
N ARG A 291 17.56 -11.11 -6.19
CA ARG A 291 17.72 -12.52 -5.80
C ARG A 291 16.43 -13.30 -5.98
N VAL A 292 15.29 -12.70 -5.63
CA VAL A 292 13.98 -13.35 -5.68
C VAL A 292 13.50 -13.59 -7.11
N ASP A 293 13.76 -12.68 -8.06
CA ASP A 293 13.45 -12.96 -9.48
C ASP A 293 14.28 -14.12 -10.05
N ARG A 294 15.51 -14.31 -9.53
CA ARG A 294 16.39 -15.41 -9.93
C ARG A 294 16.01 -16.73 -9.26
N ASP A 295 15.70 -16.68 -7.97
CA ASP A 295 15.37 -17.83 -7.14
C ASP A 295 14.18 -17.48 -6.23
N PRO A 296 12.96 -17.98 -6.54
CA PRO A 296 11.77 -17.68 -5.74
C PRO A 296 11.80 -18.29 -4.34
N GLU A 297 12.77 -19.15 -3.99
CA GLU A 297 12.94 -19.68 -2.64
C GLU A 297 13.67 -18.71 -1.68
N GLU A 298 14.28 -17.64 -2.20
CA GLU A 298 15.03 -16.64 -1.40
C GLU A 298 14.12 -15.79 -0.48
N TYR A 299 12.86 -15.61 -0.84
CA TYR A 299 11.90 -14.83 -0.06
C TYR A 299 10.47 -15.30 -0.30
N ARG A 300 9.66 -15.30 0.76
CA ARG A 300 8.27 -15.74 0.71
C ARG A 300 7.31 -14.55 0.71
N TRP A 301 6.68 -14.28 -0.44
CA TRP A 301 5.63 -13.26 -0.55
C TRP A 301 4.27 -13.69 0.01
N SER A 302 4.03 -15.01 0.12
CA SER A 302 2.77 -15.54 0.65
C SER A 302 2.69 -15.46 2.17
N TYR A 303 1.51 -15.14 2.69
CA TYR A 303 1.20 -15.04 4.11
C TYR A 303 -0.11 -15.77 4.41
N SER A 304 -0.40 -16.00 5.69
CA SER A 304 -1.67 -16.56 6.15
C SER A 304 -2.26 -15.69 7.26
N ARG A 305 -3.58 -15.63 7.36
CA ARG A 305 -4.29 -15.02 8.48
C ARG A 305 -5.29 -16.01 9.05
N ASP A 306 -5.13 -16.32 10.32
CA ASP A 306 -6.05 -17.17 11.07
C ASP A 306 -7.01 -16.29 11.87
N PHE A 307 -8.30 -16.56 11.72
CA PHE A 307 -9.37 -15.85 12.42
C PHE A 307 -10.10 -16.85 13.31
N ALA A 308 -10.13 -16.57 14.62
CA ALA A 308 -10.69 -17.44 15.66
C ALA A 308 -12.19 -17.22 15.90
#